data_AF-A0A2S7T7P9-F1
#
_entry.id   AF-A0A2S7T7P9-F1
#
_cell.length_a   1.000
_cell.length_b   1.000
_cell.length_c   1.000
_cell.angle_alpha   90.00
_cell.angle_beta   90.00
_cell.angle_gamma   90.00
#
_symmetry.space_group_name_H-M   'P 1'
#
loop_
_entity.id
_entity.type
_entity.pdbx_description
1 polymer ?
#
loop_
_entity_poly.entity_id
_entity_poly.type
_entity_poly.pdbx_seq_one_letter_code
_entity_poly.pdbx_strand_id
1 'polypeptide(L)'
;MNHLDQLISFIRTSEEIEIDPSDREEIIKMIRPTIGMKTIPCEDKDIKVGQSKFGGKPDLPKDFTWPRANGKPMLFCAQYNLSELTDLDKEDILPKKGFFHIFLALDEKGTGFSGMDHSFKFSFSEDENLVRTEFPNDLEDHHSFQPALIQYVEFYTIPDAENYKYFELQEKYDDDLYDLFYQPLKNS
;
A
#
# COMPACT_ATOMS: atom_id res chain seq x y z
N MET A 1 2.28 -24.17 13.68
CA MET A 1 2.15 -22.87 14.36
C MET A 1 2.05 -21.84 13.25
N ASN A 2 0.95 -21.10 13.15
CA ASN A 2 0.80 -20.09 12.09
C ASN A 2 1.67 -18.86 12.42
N HIS A 3 1.81 -17.91 11.48
CA HIS A 3 2.65 -16.73 11.68
C HIS A 3 2.21 -15.90 12.91
N LEU A 4 0.90 -15.76 13.11
CA LEU A 4 0.34 -15.04 14.26
C LEU A 4 0.76 -15.69 15.60
N ASP A 5 0.71 -17.01 15.70
CA ASP A 5 1.13 -17.74 16.89
C ASP A 5 2.62 -17.53 17.18
N GLN A 6 3.46 -17.49 16.14
CA GLN A 6 4.90 -17.21 16.27
C GLN A 6 5.13 -15.78 16.78
N LEU A 7 4.41 -14.80 16.23
CA LEU A 7 4.49 -13.40 16.64
C LEU A 7 4.02 -13.23 18.10
N ILE A 8 2.90 -13.85 18.47
CA ILE A 8 2.39 -13.84 19.85
C ILE A 8 3.39 -14.49 20.80
N SER A 9 3.97 -15.63 20.43
CA SER A 9 4.99 -16.29 21.25
C SER A 9 6.20 -15.39 21.43
N PHE A 10 6.68 -14.77 20.35
CA PHE A 10 7.81 -13.86 20.38
C PHE A 10 7.53 -12.66 21.31
N ILE A 11 6.38 -12.00 21.20
CA ILE A 11 6.01 -10.87 22.08
C ILE A 11 5.95 -11.31 23.55
N ARG A 12 5.50 -12.54 23.85
CA ARG A 12 5.42 -13.04 25.24
C ARG A 12 6.75 -13.44 25.84
N THR A 13 7.66 -14.00 25.06
CA THR A 13 8.85 -14.68 25.59
C THR A 13 10.18 -14.06 25.16
N SER A 14 10.17 -13.08 24.26
CA SER A 14 11.40 -12.45 23.79
C SER A 14 12.05 -11.62 24.91
N GLU A 15 13.31 -11.93 25.18
CA GLU A 15 14.22 -11.14 26.00
C GLU A 15 14.90 -10.02 25.18
N GLU A 16 14.70 -10.00 23.85
CA GLU A 16 15.24 -8.95 22.97
C GLU A 16 14.48 -7.63 23.09
N ILE A 17 13.30 -7.63 23.73
CA ILE A 17 12.46 -6.45 23.91
C ILE A 17 12.12 -6.29 25.38
N GLU A 18 12.49 -5.16 25.97
CA GLU A 18 12.16 -4.80 27.35
C GLU A 18 10.76 -4.17 27.44
N ILE A 19 9.71 -5.00 27.31
CA ILE A 19 8.31 -4.59 27.55
C ILE A 19 7.79 -5.20 28.86
N ASP A 20 7.06 -4.42 29.64
CA ASP A 20 6.43 -4.90 30.88
C ASP A 20 5.43 -6.03 30.58
N PRO A 21 5.32 -7.05 31.44
CA PRO A 21 4.42 -8.17 31.20
C PRO A 21 2.94 -7.78 31.01
N SER A 22 2.46 -6.71 31.65
CA SER A 22 1.09 -6.20 31.45
C SER A 22 0.85 -5.72 30.02
N ASP A 23 1.86 -5.08 29.44
CA ASP A 23 1.75 -4.34 28.19
C ASP A 23 1.90 -5.27 26.99
N ARG A 24 2.66 -6.37 27.15
CA ARG A 24 2.73 -7.47 26.18
C ARG A 24 1.36 -8.01 25.81
N GLU A 25 0.49 -8.21 26.80
CA GLU A 25 -0.89 -8.70 26.55
C GLU A 25 -1.79 -7.63 25.91
N GLU A 26 -1.50 -6.35 26.11
CA GLU A 26 -2.21 -5.27 25.41
C GLU A 26 -1.80 -5.19 23.94
N ILE A 27 -0.51 -5.28 23.66
CA ILE A 27 0.05 -5.31 22.29
C ILE A 27 -0.51 -6.49 21.51
N ILE A 28 -0.56 -7.68 22.10
CA ILE A 28 -1.13 -8.88 21.46
C ILE A 28 -2.59 -8.68 21.05
N LYS A 29 -3.40 -7.99 21.88
CA LYS A 29 -4.81 -7.69 21.55
C LYS A 29 -4.96 -6.65 20.44
N MET A 30 -3.92 -5.87 20.20
CA MET A 30 -3.89 -4.84 19.16
C MET A 30 -3.50 -5.39 17.80
N ILE A 31 -2.88 -6.57 17.71
CA ILE A 31 -2.50 -7.20 16.43
C ILE A 31 -3.72 -7.32 15.51
N ARG A 32 -3.57 -6.91 14.24
CA ARG A 32 -4.58 -7.00 13.18
C ARG A 32 -4.00 -7.69 11.94
N PRO A 33 -4.81 -8.48 11.20
CA PRO A 33 -4.44 -8.93 9.87
C PRO A 33 -4.17 -7.73 8.97
N THR A 34 -3.16 -7.84 8.11
CA THR A 34 -2.77 -6.77 7.19
C THR A 34 -2.36 -7.35 5.85
N ILE A 35 -2.72 -6.65 4.78
CA ILE A 35 -2.29 -7.00 3.43
C ILE A 35 -1.03 -6.22 3.12
N GLY A 36 0.12 -6.89 3.20
CA GLY A 36 1.40 -6.34 2.78
C GLY A 36 1.56 -6.36 1.26
N MET A 37 2.42 -5.48 0.74
CA MET A 37 2.73 -5.40 -0.69
C MET A 37 4.24 -5.56 -0.91
N LYS A 38 4.61 -6.35 -1.90
CA LYS A 38 5.96 -6.44 -2.45
C LYS A 38 5.92 -6.03 -3.91
N THR A 39 6.98 -5.38 -4.38
CA THR A 39 7.08 -4.91 -5.76
C THR A 39 8.19 -5.64 -6.50
N ILE A 40 7.89 -6.12 -7.70
CA ILE A 40 8.87 -6.73 -8.60
C ILE A 40 8.99 -5.82 -9.83
N PRO A 41 10.13 -5.15 -10.05
CA PRO A 41 10.37 -4.40 -11.29
C PRO A 41 10.23 -5.31 -12.50
N CYS A 42 9.47 -4.88 -13.50
CA CYS A 42 9.22 -5.65 -14.72
C CYS A 42 8.77 -4.74 -15.86
N GLU A 43 8.89 -5.20 -17.10
CA GLU A 43 8.40 -4.43 -18.23
C GLU A 43 6.87 -4.47 -18.32
N ASP A 44 6.30 -3.41 -18.85
CA ASP A 44 4.85 -3.22 -18.87
C ASP A 44 4.14 -4.30 -19.70
N LYS A 45 4.80 -4.81 -20.75
CA LYS A 45 4.33 -5.92 -21.61
C LYS A 45 4.24 -7.26 -20.88
N ASP A 46 4.96 -7.42 -19.79
CA ASP A 46 5.04 -8.67 -19.02
C ASP A 46 3.97 -8.72 -17.92
N ILE A 47 3.33 -7.57 -17.61
CA ILE A 47 2.19 -7.47 -16.70
C ILE A 47 0.90 -7.66 -17.49
N LYS A 48 0.05 -8.61 -17.09
CA LYS A 48 -1.26 -8.82 -17.74
C LYS A 48 -2.17 -7.63 -17.47
N VAL A 49 -3.02 -7.31 -18.44
CA VAL A 49 -4.04 -6.26 -18.31
C VAL A 49 -4.92 -6.55 -17.09
N GLY A 50 -5.06 -5.55 -16.22
CA GLY A 50 -5.87 -5.62 -15.00
C GLY A 50 -5.17 -6.26 -13.80
N GLN A 51 -3.85 -6.48 -13.83
CA GLN A 51 -3.11 -6.85 -12.61
C GLN A 51 -2.74 -5.62 -11.78
N SER A 52 -2.62 -5.79 -10.46
CA SER A 52 -2.12 -4.70 -9.61
C SER A 52 -0.68 -4.36 -9.93
N LYS A 53 -0.37 -3.07 -10.10
CA LYS A 53 0.98 -2.59 -10.42
C LYS A 53 1.20 -1.14 -10.01
N PHE A 54 2.46 -0.78 -9.82
CA PHE A 54 2.94 0.59 -9.81
C PHE A 54 3.50 0.96 -11.19
N GLY A 55 3.33 2.21 -11.60
CA GLY A 55 3.92 2.77 -12.80
C GLY A 55 3.53 2.07 -14.10
N GLY A 56 4.28 2.38 -15.16
CA GLY A 56 3.95 1.96 -16.52
C GLY A 56 2.66 2.62 -17.05
N LYS A 57 2.11 2.07 -18.13
CA LYS A 57 0.86 2.55 -18.73
C LYS A 57 -0.32 1.90 -18.00
N PRO A 58 -1.35 2.67 -17.59
CA PRO A 58 -2.47 2.10 -16.84
C PRO A 58 -3.37 1.20 -17.72
N ASP A 59 -4.06 0.28 -17.08
CA ASP A 59 -5.18 -0.46 -17.67
C ASP A 59 -6.49 0.24 -17.26
N LEU A 60 -7.16 0.88 -18.21
CA LEU A 60 -8.33 1.72 -17.96
C LEU A 60 -9.54 1.24 -18.78
N PRO A 61 -10.77 1.52 -18.32
CA PRO A 61 -11.96 1.39 -19.16
C PRO A 61 -11.80 2.15 -20.48
N LYS A 62 -12.37 1.64 -21.57
CA LYS A 62 -12.23 2.24 -22.91
C LYS A 62 -12.60 3.72 -22.98
N ASP A 63 -13.64 4.13 -22.24
CA ASP A 63 -14.16 5.49 -22.23
C ASP A 63 -13.66 6.31 -21.03
N PHE A 64 -12.57 5.89 -20.40
CA PHE A 64 -12.02 6.57 -19.23
C PHE A 64 -11.49 7.96 -19.59
N THR A 65 -11.96 8.98 -18.85
CA THR A 65 -11.48 10.36 -19.00
C THR A 65 -10.23 10.58 -18.15
N TRP A 66 -9.10 10.82 -18.81
CA TRP A 66 -7.82 11.05 -18.13
C TRP A 66 -7.89 12.23 -17.14
N PRO A 67 -7.51 12.04 -15.86
CA PRO A 67 -7.49 13.10 -14.87
C PRO A 67 -6.57 14.26 -15.21
N ARG A 68 -7.03 15.48 -14.98
CA ARG A 68 -6.26 16.70 -15.22
C ARG A 68 -6.29 17.62 -14.00
N ALA A 69 -5.18 18.29 -13.74
CA ALA A 69 -5.05 19.35 -12.74
C ALA A 69 -4.50 20.59 -13.45
N ASN A 70 -5.14 21.76 -13.26
CA ASN A 70 -4.78 23.01 -13.94
C ASN A 70 -4.62 22.86 -15.47
N GLY A 71 -5.46 22.03 -16.09
CA GLY A 71 -5.42 21.74 -17.52
C GLY A 71 -4.36 20.73 -17.96
N LYS A 72 -3.41 20.36 -17.09
CA LYS A 72 -2.34 19.39 -17.39
C LYS A 72 -2.74 17.95 -17.04
N PRO A 73 -2.35 16.94 -17.83
CA PRO A 73 -2.56 15.53 -17.46
C PRO A 73 -1.87 15.17 -16.15
N MET A 74 -2.56 14.42 -15.30
CA MET A 74 -1.97 13.87 -14.08
C MET A 74 -1.17 12.61 -14.40
N LEU A 75 -0.13 12.33 -13.63
CA LEU A 75 0.67 11.11 -13.74
C LEU A 75 -0.06 9.92 -13.16
N PHE A 76 -0.03 8.81 -13.88
CA PHE A 76 -0.46 7.53 -13.35
C PHE A 76 0.59 6.98 -12.36
N CYS A 77 0.15 6.53 -11.20
CA CYS A 77 1.03 6.02 -10.14
C CYS A 77 0.84 4.54 -9.88
N ALA A 78 -0.41 4.11 -9.73
CA ALA A 78 -0.71 2.73 -9.36
C ALA A 78 -2.11 2.34 -9.81
N GLN A 79 -2.28 1.05 -10.09
CA GLN A 79 -3.59 0.42 -10.19
C GLN A 79 -3.64 -0.78 -9.23
N TYR A 80 -4.80 -1.00 -8.63
CA TYR A 80 -5.08 -2.12 -7.74
C TYR A 80 -6.30 -2.85 -8.23
N ASN A 81 -6.20 -4.16 -8.38
CA ASN A 81 -7.32 -5.04 -8.65
C ASN A 81 -7.78 -5.67 -7.34
N LEU A 82 -8.96 -5.27 -6.85
CA LEU A 82 -9.47 -5.68 -5.55
C LEU A 82 -9.85 -7.16 -5.49
N SER A 83 -10.08 -7.81 -6.63
CA SER A 83 -10.28 -9.26 -6.65
C SER A 83 -9.03 -10.02 -6.17
N GLU A 84 -7.83 -9.46 -6.35
CA GLU A 84 -6.57 -10.05 -5.87
C GLU A 84 -6.42 -9.98 -4.35
N LEU A 85 -7.23 -9.14 -3.68
CA LEU A 85 -7.18 -8.91 -2.23
C LEU A 85 -8.21 -9.73 -1.46
N THR A 86 -9.21 -10.30 -2.14
CA THR A 86 -10.40 -10.89 -1.50
C THR A 86 -10.06 -12.00 -0.50
N ASP A 87 -9.09 -12.86 -0.81
CA ASP A 87 -8.68 -13.98 0.06
C ASP A 87 -7.81 -13.52 1.26
N LEU A 88 -7.22 -12.33 1.16
CA LEU A 88 -6.32 -11.74 2.14
C LEU A 88 -7.03 -10.76 3.09
N ASP A 89 -8.17 -10.20 2.65
CA ASP A 89 -9.01 -9.29 3.43
C ASP A 89 -9.83 -10.06 4.49
N LYS A 90 -9.16 -10.45 5.58
CA LYS A 90 -9.76 -11.24 6.67
C LYS A 90 -10.85 -10.48 7.44
N GLU A 91 -10.84 -9.16 7.40
CA GLU A 91 -11.80 -8.30 8.11
C GLU A 91 -13.00 -7.91 7.26
N ASP A 92 -13.02 -8.31 5.97
CA ASP A 92 -14.14 -8.08 5.04
C ASP A 92 -14.50 -6.59 4.85
N ILE A 93 -13.48 -5.72 4.84
CA ILE A 93 -13.67 -4.26 4.76
C ILE A 93 -13.50 -3.70 3.34
N LEU A 94 -12.83 -4.43 2.46
CA LEU A 94 -12.57 -3.98 1.08
C LEU A 94 -13.65 -4.49 0.12
N PRO A 95 -13.98 -3.72 -0.94
CA PRO A 95 -14.80 -4.23 -2.03
C PRO A 95 -14.19 -5.52 -2.63
N LYS A 96 -15.04 -6.49 -2.99
CA LYS A 96 -14.58 -7.80 -3.51
C LYS A 96 -14.13 -7.80 -4.95
N LYS A 97 -14.36 -6.70 -5.66
CA LYS A 97 -14.03 -6.53 -7.07
C LYS A 97 -13.90 -5.07 -7.42
N GLY A 98 -13.41 -4.84 -8.63
CA GLY A 98 -13.16 -3.50 -9.17
C GLY A 98 -11.71 -3.07 -9.03
N PHE A 99 -11.44 -1.91 -9.60
CA PHE A 99 -10.12 -1.36 -9.79
C PHE A 99 -10.01 0.00 -9.14
N PHE A 100 -8.95 0.21 -8.37
CA PHE A 100 -8.51 1.54 -8.00
C PHE A 100 -7.41 2.00 -8.93
N HIS A 101 -7.46 3.26 -9.34
CA HIS A 101 -6.35 3.92 -10.04
C HIS A 101 -6.00 5.20 -9.29
N ILE A 102 -4.71 5.44 -9.13
CA ILE A 102 -4.15 6.61 -8.45
C ILE A 102 -3.42 7.47 -9.47
N PHE A 103 -3.77 8.75 -9.49
CA PHE A 103 -3.11 9.75 -10.30
C PHE A 103 -2.59 10.90 -9.44
N LEU A 104 -1.43 11.44 -9.78
CA LEU A 104 -0.80 12.59 -9.10
C LEU A 104 -0.63 13.77 -10.07
N ALA A 105 -0.98 14.97 -9.62
CA ALA A 105 -0.64 16.20 -10.31
C ALA A 105 0.83 16.54 -10.07
N LEU A 106 1.51 16.95 -11.14
CA LEU A 106 2.82 17.57 -11.04
C LEU A 106 2.65 19.06 -10.75
N ASP A 107 3.33 19.57 -9.71
CA ASP A 107 3.44 21.02 -9.53
C ASP A 107 4.43 21.60 -10.55
N GLU A 108 4.11 22.77 -11.09
CA GLU A 108 4.97 23.53 -12.00
C GLU A 108 6.27 23.99 -11.32
N LYS A 109 6.32 24.02 -9.99
CA LYS A 109 7.48 24.52 -9.24
C LYS A 109 8.55 23.47 -8.91
N GLY A 110 8.34 22.19 -9.24
CA GLY A 110 9.40 21.18 -9.21
C GLY A 110 10.11 20.96 -7.85
N THR A 111 9.53 21.40 -6.73
CA THR A 111 10.16 21.24 -5.41
C THR A 111 9.79 19.91 -4.76
N GLY A 112 10.09 18.79 -5.43
CA GLY A 112 10.07 17.45 -4.85
C GLY A 112 8.75 16.94 -4.27
N PHE A 113 8.76 15.69 -3.82
CA PHE A 113 7.68 15.06 -3.05
C PHE A 113 7.58 15.64 -1.62
N SER A 114 7.67 16.96 -1.44
CA SER A 114 7.45 17.59 -0.13
C SER A 114 5.96 17.77 0.14
N GLY A 115 5.30 16.66 0.47
CA GLY A 115 4.34 16.52 1.57
C GLY A 115 3.06 17.35 1.71
N MET A 116 2.81 18.48 1.02
CA MET A 116 1.65 19.31 1.42
C MET A 116 0.73 19.90 0.34
N ASP A 117 1.02 19.85 -0.97
CA ASP A 117 0.12 20.49 -1.96
C ASP A 117 -0.01 19.78 -3.32
N HIS A 118 0.35 18.50 -3.42
CA HIS A 118 0.15 17.76 -4.67
C HIS A 118 -1.29 17.27 -4.76
N SER A 119 -2.06 17.80 -5.72
CA SER A 119 -3.41 17.30 -6.02
C SER A 119 -3.31 15.85 -6.49
N PHE A 120 -4.02 14.93 -5.84
CA PHE A 120 -4.14 13.55 -6.29
C PHE A 120 -5.58 13.26 -6.70
N LYS A 121 -5.78 12.23 -7.52
CA LYS A 121 -7.10 11.73 -7.88
C LYS A 121 -7.13 10.22 -7.76
N PHE A 122 -8.11 9.76 -6.98
CA PHE A 122 -8.51 8.36 -6.94
C PHE A 122 -9.69 8.15 -7.88
N SER A 123 -9.65 7.08 -8.67
CA SER A 123 -10.83 6.57 -9.37
C SER A 123 -11.08 5.12 -8.98
N PHE A 124 -12.35 4.80 -8.79
CA PHE A 124 -12.84 3.46 -8.58
C PHE A 124 -13.80 3.09 -9.71
N SER A 125 -13.66 1.87 -10.23
CA SER A 125 -14.58 1.31 -11.23
C SER A 125 -14.69 -0.19 -11.07
N GLU A 126 -15.90 -0.74 -11.23
CA GLU A 126 -16.12 -2.19 -11.34
C GLU A 126 -16.08 -2.69 -12.79
N ASP A 127 -15.76 -1.83 -13.77
CA ASP A 127 -15.65 -2.24 -15.16
C ASP A 127 -14.39 -3.10 -15.39
N GLU A 128 -14.59 -4.36 -15.74
CA GLU A 128 -13.55 -5.33 -16.03
C GLU A 128 -13.06 -5.25 -17.49
N ASN A 129 -13.71 -4.46 -18.35
CA ASN A 129 -13.32 -4.27 -19.76
C ASN A 129 -12.17 -3.25 -19.89
N LEU A 130 -11.05 -3.60 -19.27
CA LEU A 130 -9.85 -2.76 -19.28
C LEU A 130 -9.05 -2.94 -20.56
N VAL A 131 -8.43 -1.85 -20.99
CA VAL A 131 -7.43 -1.84 -22.06
C VAL A 131 -6.20 -1.12 -21.56
N ARG A 132 -5.01 -1.58 -21.99
CA ARG A 132 -3.77 -0.85 -21.74
C ARG A 132 -3.84 0.48 -22.49
N THR A 133 -3.82 1.59 -21.76
CA THR A 133 -4.04 2.94 -22.30
C THR A 133 -2.73 3.68 -22.42
N GLU A 134 -2.46 4.20 -23.62
CA GLU A 134 -1.32 5.09 -23.87
C GLU A 134 -1.47 6.41 -23.10
N PHE A 135 -0.34 7.02 -22.74
CA PHE A 135 -0.36 8.33 -22.10
C PHE A 135 -0.95 9.40 -23.05
N PRO A 136 -1.61 10.44 -22.52
CA PRO A 136 -1.99 11.59 -23.32
C PRO A 136 -0.76 12.20 -24.00
N ASN A 137 -0.89 12.60 -25.27
CA ASN A 137 0.21 13.20 -26.05
C ASN A 137 0.75 14.51 -25.47
N ASP A 138 -0.02 15.18 -24.62
CA ASP A 138 0.34 16.43 -23.93
C ASP A 138 0.85 16.21 -22.50
N LEU A 139 1.10 14.94 -22.12
CA LEU A 139 1.88 14.63 -20.92
C LEU A 139 3.36 14.86 -21.25
N GLU A 140 4.04 15.69 -20.46
CA GLU A 140 5.45 16.02 -20.70
C GLU A 140 6.30 14.74 -20.82
N ASP A 141 7.03 14.63 -21.94
CA ASP A 141 7.92 13.51 -22.22
C ASP A 141 8.86 13.36 -21.01
N HIS A 142 8.99 12.13 -20.49
CA HIS A 142 9.84 11.70 -19.36
C HIS A 142 9.19 11.53 -17.98
N HIS A 143 7.91 11.86 -17.79
CA HIS A 143 7.27 11.66 -16.48
C HIS A 143 6.45 10.37 -16.47
N SER A 144 7.10 9.24 -16.16
CA SER A 144 6.44 7.98 -15.84
C SER A 144 7.21 7.23 -14.76
N PHE A 145 6.50 6.51 -13.90
CA PHE A 145 7.15 5.60 -12.95
C PHE A 145 7.50 4.29 -13.65
N GLN A 146 8.65 3.72 -13.29
CA GLN A 146 9.04 2.40 -13.79
C GLN A 146 8.00 1.36 -13.38
N PRO A 147 7.53 0.50 -14.31
CA PRO A 147 6.54 -0.51 -13.99
C PRO A 147 7.07 -1.52 -12.97
N ALA A 148 6.24 -1.83 -11.98
CA ALA A 148 6.51 -2.89 -11.01
C ALA A 148 5.22 -3.62 -10.67
N LEU A 149 5.25 -4.95 -10.81
CA LEU A 149 4.15 -5.83 -10.43
C LEU A 149 4.00 -5.82 -8.91
N ILE A 150 2.76 -5.69 -8.43
CA ILE A 150 2.45 -5.82 -7.01
C ILE A 150 2.15 -7.29 -6.71
N GLN A 151 2.80 -7.81 -5.67
CA GLN A 151 2.48 -9.09 -5.06
C GLN A 151 2.03 -8.87 -3.62
N TYR A 152 0.88 -9.42 -3.29
CA TYR A 152 0.34 -9.32 -1.94
C TYR A 152 0.87 -10.44 -1.05
N VAL A 153 1.09 -10.10 0.21
CA VAL A 153 1.48 -11.04 1.25
C VAL A 153 0.59 -10.83 2.46
N GLU A 154 0.21 -11.92 3.12
CA GLU A 154 -0.41 -11.84 4.44
C GLU A 154 0.65 -11.37 5.45
N PHE A 155 0.29 -10.38 6.24
CA PHE A 155 1.13 -9.78 7.26
C PHE A 155 0.28 -9.47 8.50
N TYR A 156 0.93 -9.14 9.61
CA TYR A 156 0.27 -8.71 10.84
C TYR A 156 0.92 -7.43 11.32
N THR A 157 0.13 -6.40 11.59
CA THR A 157 0.61 -5.17 12.21
C THR A 157 -0.14 -4.90 13.49
N ILE A 158 0.34 -3.92 14.24
CA ILE A 158 -0.43 -3.25 15.29
C ILE A 158 -1.01 -1.94 14.73
N PRO A 159 -1.98 -1.30 15.41
CA PRO A 159 -2.51 -0.01 15.03
C PRO A 159 -1.38 1.02 14.97
N ASP A 160 -1.57 2.01 14.10
CA ASP A 160 -0.64 3.13 13.95
C ASP A 160 -0.40 3.87 15.28
N ALA A 161 0.72 4.59 15.33
CA ALA A 161 1.11 5.47 16.43
C ALA A 161 -0.04 6.35 16.93
N GLU A 162 -0.95 6.74 16.03
CA GLU A 162 -2.09 7.59 16.35
C GLU A 162 -3.19 6.95 17.23
N ASN A 163 -3.10 5.67 17.57
CA ASN A 163 -4.02 5.04 18.51
C ASN A 163 -3.65 5.43 19.95
N TYR A 164 -4.56 6.04 20.71
CA TYR A 164 -4.32 6.54 22.08
C TYR A 164 -3.61 5.53 23.01
N LYS A 165 -3.93 4.24 22.90
CA LYS A 165 -3.27 3.19 23.71
C LYS A 165 -1.84 2.90 23.25
N TYR A 166 -1.60 3.01 21.96
CA TYR A 166 -0.26 2.86 21.42
C TYR A 166 0.60 4.10 21.67
N PHE A 167 0.02 5.31 21.63
CA PHE A 167 0.73 6.53 22.06
C PHE A 167 1.27 6.41 23.49
N GLU A 168 0.46 5.97 24.46
CA GLU A 168 0.91 5.78 25.85
C GLU A 168 2.02 4.71 25.94
N LEU A 169 1.98 3.66 25.12
CA LEU A 169 3.02 2.63 25.07
C LEU A 169 4.29 3.11 24.35
N GLN A 170 4.16 3.90 23.29
CA GLN A 170 5.27 4.47 22.54
C GLN A 170 6.04 5.49 23.38
N GLU A 171 5.34 6.34 24.15
CA GLU A 171 5.99 7.22 25.13
C GLU A 171 6.76 6.44 26.21
N LYS A 172 6.33 5.21 26.52
CA LYS A 172 6.92 4.36 27.55
C LYS A 172 8.15 3.58 27.09
N TYR A 173 8.21 3.18 25.82
CA TYR A 173 9.22 2.23 25.31
C TYR A 173 10.07 2.74 24.13
N ASP A 174 9.85 3.97 23.66
CA ASP A 174 10.57 4.60 22.53
C ASP A 174 10.53 3.75 21.22
N ASP A 175 11.27 4.16 20.18
CA ASP A 175 11.20 3.63 18.80
C ASP A 175 11.38 2.08 18.63
N ASP A 176 11.85 1.35 19.64
CA ASP A 176 12.14 -0.10 19.57
C ASP A 176 10.89 -0.96 19.29
N LEU A 177 9.71 -0.49 19.71
CA LEU A 177 8.43 -1.17 19.48
C LEU A 177 7.96 -1.03 18.03
N TYR A 178 8.26 0.09 17.38
CA TYR A 178 7.87 0.36 16.00
C TYR A 178 8.66 -0.53 15.03
N ASP A 179 9.97 -0.67 15.24
CA ASP A 179 10.82 -1.51 14.38
C ASP A 179 10.41 -2.99 14.38
N LEU A 180 9.79 -3.47 15.45
CA LEU A 180 9.36 -4.86 15.57
C LEU A 180 8.25 -5.25 14.58
N PHE A 181 7.32 -4.33 14.31
CA PHE A 181 6.15 -4.62 13.47
C PHE A 181 6.35 -4.23 12.00
N TYR A 182 7.29 -3.33 11.71
CA TYR A 182 7.52 -2.84 10.35
C TYR A 182 8.73 -3.47 9.66
N GLN A 183 9.53 -4.30 10.34
CA GLN A 183 10.53 -5.15 9.70
C GLN A 183 10.02 -6.60 9.55
N PRO A 184 10.24 -7.26 8.38
CA PRO A 184 9.96 -8.67 8.27
C PRO A 184 10.80 -9.43 9.31
N LEU A 185 10.15 -10.28 10.11
CA LEU A 185 10.83 -11.14 11.08
C LEU A 185 12.05 -11.78 10.42
N LYS A 186 13.25 -11.46 10.92
CA LYS A 186 14.46 -12.15 10.48
C LYS A 186 14.24 -13.62 10.83
N ASN A 187 14.22 -14.48 9.81
CA ASN A 187 14.19 -15.92 10.02
C ASN A 187 15.40 -16.31 10.89
N SER A 188 15.13 -16.70 12.13
CA SER A 188 16.06 -17.40 13.02
C SER A 188 16.24 -18.85 12.58
#